data_AF-A0A0D5BZ74-F1
#
_entry.id   AF-A0A0D5BZ74-F1
#
_cell.length_a   1.000
_cell.length_b   1.000
_cell.length_c   1.000
_cell.angle_alpha   90.00
_cell.angle_beta   90.00
_cell.angle_gamma   90.00
#
_symmetry.space_group_name_H-M   'P 1'
#
loop_
_entity.id
_entity.type
_entity.pdbx_description
1 polymer ?
#
loop_
_entity_poly.entity_id
_entity_poly.type
_entity_poly.pdbx_seq_one_letter_code
_entity_poly.pdbx_strand_id
1 'polypeptide(L)'
;MKELEGSNFNNIIRKIIKKSLFTERQIEIILNQKDLLESNFSISKGAYYRQVGQSRDKLIGLFYSIILLRGLGILLPDDIDVISKLSEQISVINESDIFPERENEVISVIDRLIRQACNM
;
A
#
# COMPACT_ATOMS: atom_id res chain seq x y z
N MET A 1 7.10 -29.29 10.47
CA MET A 1 6.64 -27.96 10.88
C MET A 1 6.73 -27.09 9.65
N LYS A 2 5.61 -26.74 9.00
CA LYS A 2 5.64 -25.89 7.80
C LYS A 2 6.13 -24.52 8.26
N GLU A 3 7.28 -24.09 7.76
CA GLU A 3 7.68 -22.69 7.81
C GLU A 3 6.48 -21.88 7.31
N LEU A 4 5.93 -21.04 8.19
CA LEU A 4 5.02 -19.99 7.78
C LEU A 4 5.79 -19.15 6.78
N GLU A 5 5.45 -19.27 5.49
CA GLU A 5 6.00 -18.47 4.40
C GLU A 5 6.10 -17.02 4.88
N GLY A 6 7.33 -16.56 5.12
CA GLY A 6 7.59 -15.19 5.51
C GLY A 6 7.07 -14.31 4.39
N SER A 7 6.15 -13.40 4.68
CA SER A 7 5.59 -12.57 3.62
C SER A 7 6.67 -11.75 2.91
N ASN A 8 6.41 -11.44 1.65
CA ASN A 8 7.31 -10.73 0.73
C ASN A 8 7.57 -9.26 1.12
N PHE A 9 6.96 -8.77 2.20
CA PHE A 9 7.04 -7.37 2.63
C PHE A 9 7.79 -7.24 3.95
N ASN A 10 8.62 -6.20 4.05
CA ASN A 10 9.18 -5.78 5.33
C ASN A 10 8.07 -5.26 6.27
N ASN A 11 8.40 -5.13 7.56
CA ASN A 11 7.41 -4.77 8.59
C ASN A 11 6.76 -3.40 8.37
N ILE A 12 7.50 -2.41 7.85
CA ILE A 12 6.97 -1.07 7.60
C ILE A 12 5.92 -1.13 6.49
N ILE A 13 6.24 -1.79 5.37
CA ILE A 13 5.29 -1.98 4.27
C ILE A 13 4.06 -2.75 4.75
N ARG A 14 4.22 -3.81 5.55
CA ARG A 14 3.06 -4.51 6.17
C ARG A 14 2.19 -3.59 7.03
N LYS A 15 2.80 -2.72 7.84
CA LYS A 15 2.08 -1.74 8.68
C LYS A 15 1.31 -0.74 7.81
N ILE A 16 1.89 -0.29 6.69
CA ILE A 16 1.24 0.60 5.72
C ILE A 16 0.07 -0.11 5.02
N ILE A 17 0.29 -1.34 4.53
CA ILE A 17 -0.75 -2.16 3.88
C ILE A 17 -1.96 -2.30 4.82
N LYS A 18 -1.73 -2.62 6.10
CA LYS A 18 -2.80 -2.74 7.11
C LYS A 18 -3.63 -1.48 7.32
N LYS A 19 -3.07 -0.30 7.05
CA LYS A 19 -3.76 1.01 7.12
C LYS A 19 -4.39 1.42 5.79
N SER A 20 -4.06 0.71 4.70
CA SER A 20 -4.55 0.99 3.34
C SER A 20 -5.88 0.30 3.06
N LEU A 21 -6.45 0.57 1.87
CA LEU A 21 -7.66 -0.10 1.39
C LEU A 21 -7.41 -1.55 0.94
N PHE A 22 -6.16 -1.97 0.74
CA PHE A 22 -5.80 -3.26 0.15
C PHE A 22 -5.35 -4.25 1.23
N THR A 23 -5.66 -5.52 1.03
CA THR A 23 -5.03 -6.59 1.82
C THR A 23 -3.65 -6.90 1.27
N GLU A 24 -2.80 -7.50 2.10
CA GLU A 24 -1.46 -7.93 1.70
C GLU A 24 -1.47 -8.82 0.45
N ARG A 25 -2.36 -9.80 0.44
CA ARG A 25 -2.58 -10.67 -0.72
C ARG A 25 -3.03 -9.91 -1.98
N GLN A 26 -3.85 -8.87 -1.84
CA GLN A 26 -4.25 -8.04 -2.98
C GLN A 26 -3.05 -7.25 -3.52
N ILE A 27 -2.17 -6.74 -2.64
CA ILE A 27 -0.93 -6.07 -3.05
C ILE A 27 0.00 -7.05 -3.77
N GLU A 28 0.20 -8.27 -3.25
CA GLU A 28 1.01 -9.31 -3.92
C GLU A 28 0.46 -9.62 -5.32
N ILE A 29 -0.86 -9.78 -5.45
CA ILE A 29 -1.51 -10.01 -6.75
C ILE A 29 -1.27 -8.84 -7.70
N ILE A 30 -1.38 -7.59 -7.22
CA ILE A 30 -1.14 -6.40 -8.03
C ILE A 30 0.31 -6.35 -8.51
N LEU A 31 1.28 -6.60 -7.61
CA LEU A 31 2.70 -6.60 -7.94
C LEU A 31 3.05 -7.73 -8.93
N ASN A 32 2.49 -8.92 -8.72
CA ASN A 32 2.68 -10.06 -9.62
C ASN A 32 2.04 -9.85 -10.99
N GLN A 33 0.91 -9.13 -11.08
CA GLN A 33 0.30 -8.75 -12.37
C GLN A 33 1.08 -7.66 -13.11
N LYS A 34 1.98 -6.94 -12.41
CA LYS A 34 2.84 -5.91 -12.97
C LYS A 34 4.29 -6.38 -13.18
N ASP A 35 4.56 -7.67 -13.01
CA ASP A 35 5.90 -8.25 -13.08
C ASP A 35 6.91 -7.58 -12.13
N LEU A 36 6.43 -7.07 -10.99
CA LEU A 36 7.25 -6.41 -9.96
C LEU A 36 7.64 -7.35 -8.81
N LEU A 37 6.93 -8.47 -8.67
CA LEU A 37 7.16 -9.49 -7.66
C LEU A 37 6.67 -10.84 -8.18
N GLU A 38 7.52 -11.85 -8.22
CA GLU A 38 7.09 -13.21 -8.53
C GLU A 38 6.50 -13.85 -7.27
N SER A 39 5.21 -14.18 -7.29
CA SER A 39 4.50 -14.76 -6.15
C SER A 39 3.71 -15.99 -6.56
N ASN A 40 3.94 -17.10 -5.84
CA ASN A 40 3.21 -18.34 -6.03
C ASN A 40 2.00 -18.39 -5.11
N PHE A 41 0.80 -18.52 -5.68
CA PHE A 41 -0.43 -18.58 -4.91
C PHE A 41 -0.96 -20.02 -4.85
N SER A 42 -1.15 -20.54 -3.64
CA SER A 42 -1.69 -21.90 -3.37
C SER A 42 -3.22 -21.98 -3.56
N ILE A 43 -3.72 -21.52 -4.71
CA ILE A 43 -5.15 -21.54 -5.07
C ILE A 43 -5.38 -21.98 -6.53
N SER A 44 -6.63 -22.30 -6.87
CA SER A 44 -6.97 -22.61 -8.26
C SER A 44 -6.84 -21.39 -9.18
N LYS A 45 -6.56 -21.63 -10.46
CA LYS A 45 -6.50 -20.57 -11.48
C LYS A 45 -7.76 -19.69 -11.50
N GLY A 46 -8.93 -20.31 -11.42
CA GLY A 46 -10.20 -19.57 -11.40
C GLY A 46 -10.36 -18.70 -10.14
N ALA A 47 -9.95 -19.18 -8.97
CA ALA A 47 -9.94 -18.37 -7.76
C ALA A 47 -8.94 -17.21 -7.86
N TYR A 48 -7.79 -17.43 -8.51
CA TYR A 48 -6.77 -16.41 -8.71
C TYR A 48 -7.29 -15.27 -9.58
N TYR A 49 -7.86 -15.59 -10.76
CA TYR A 49 -8.42 -14.56 -11.64
C TYR A 49 -9.57 -13.78 -11.02
N ARG A 50 -10.37 -14.40 -10.13
CA ARG A 50 -11.37 -13.66 -9.34
C ARG A 50 -10.72 -12.64 -8.40
N GLN A 51 -9.64 -13.00 -7.71
CA GLN A 51 -8.92 -12.06 -6.84
C GLN A 51 -8.18 -10.97 -7.63
N VAL A 52 -7.68 -11.28 -8.83
CA VAL A 52 -7.15 -10.29 -9.77
C VAL A 52 -8.24 -9.27 -10.13
N GLY A 53 -9.43 -9.75 -10.52
CA GLY A 53 -10.58 -8.88 -10.82
C GLY A 53 -10.95 -7.98 -9.64
N GLN A 54 -11.11 -8.56 -8.44
CA GLN A 54 -11.41 -7.80 -7.22
C GLN A 54 -10.35 -6.75 -6.89
N SER A 55 -9.07 -7.07 -7.08
CA SER A 55 -7.97 -6.13 -6.83
C SER A 55 -7.98 -4.99 -7.86
N ARG A 56 -8.27 -5.30 -9.13
CA ARG A 56 -8.43 -4.32 -10.20
C ARG A 56 -9.62 -3.39 -9.94
N ASP A 57 -10.78 -3.92 -9.57
CA ASP A 57 -11.97 -3.11 -9.30
C ASP A 57 -11.73 -2.15 -8.12
N LYS A 58 -11.01 -2.61 -7.09
CA LYS A 58 -10.61 -1.76 -5.97
C LYS A 58 -9.64 -0.65 -6.39
N LEU A 59 -8.67 -0.93 -7.27
CA LEU A 59 -7.80 0.10 -7.84
C LEU A 59 -8.58 1.13 -8.64
N ILE A 60 -9.51 0.69 -9.49
CA ILE A 60 -10.39 1.58 -10.26
C ILE A 60 -11.20 2.48 -9.31
N GLY A 61 -11.79 1.89 -8.27
CA GLY A 61 -12.51 2.62 -7.23
C GLY A 61 -11.65 3.70 -6.56
N LEU A 62 -10.42 3.36 -6.16
CA LEU A 62 -9.46 4.31 -5.59
C LEU A 62 -9.19 5.50 -6.52
N PHE A 63 -8.96 5.27 -7.82
CA PHE A 63 -8.74 6.35 -8.78
C PHE A 63 -9.95 7.26 -8.91
N TYR A 64 -11.16 6.70 -9.02
CA TYR A 64 -12.38 7.51 -9.04
C TYR A 64 -12.58 8.28 -7.73
N SER A 65 -12.25 7.71 -6.58
CA SER A 65 -12.31 8.41 -5.29
C SER A 65 -11.35 9.60 -5.26
N ILE A 66 -10.10 9.45 -5.72
CA ILE A 66 -9.14 10.57 -5.79
C ILE A 66 -9.66 11.67 -6.73
N ILE A 67 -10.16 11.31 -7.91
CA ILE A 67 -10.73 12.26 -8.87
C ILE A 67 -11.90 13.02 -8.24
N LEU A 68 -12.83 12.32 -7.58
CA LEU A 68 -13.99 12.91 -6.92
C LEU A 68 -13.57 13.89 -5.81
N LEU A 69 -12.70 13.46 -4.89
CA LEU A 69 -12.26 14.29 -3.76
C LEU A 69 -11.52 15.53 -4.23
N ARG A 70 -10.69 15.41 -5.27
CA ARG A 70 -10.02 16.56 -5.90
C ARG A 70 -11.01 17.49 -6.58
N GLY A 71 -11.96 16.94 -7.34
CA GLY A 71 -12.97 17.72 -8.07
C GLY A 71 -13.90 18.52 -7.14
N LEU A 72 -14.10 18.03 -5.91
CA LEU A 72 -14.87 18.72 -4.86
C LEU A 72 -14.02 19.68 -4.00
N GLY A 73 -12.72 19.80 -4.26
CA GLY A 73 -11.82 20.64 -3.45
C GLY A 73 -11.54 20.12 -2.05
N ILE A 74 -11.83 18.85 -1.77
CA ILE A 74 -11.56 18.19 -0.48
C ILE A 74 -10.09 17.80 -0.39
N LEU A 75 -9.52 17.30 -1.49
CA LEU A 75 -8.10 16.98 -1.60
C LEU A 75 -7.39 18.13 -2.31
N LEU A 76 -6.63 18.93 -1.56
CA LEU A 76 -5.95 20.13 -2.07
C LEU A 76 -4.62 19.75 -2.75
N PRO A 77 -4.09 20.63 -3.63
CA PRO A 77 -2.77 20.40 -4.25
C PRO A 77 -1.67 20.14 -3.22
N ASP A 78 -1.66 20.89 -2.12
CA ASP A 78 -0.66 20.74 -1.05
C ASP A 78 -0.74 19.35 -0.36
N ASP A 79 -1.94 18.77 -0.26
CA ASP A 79 -2.12 17.41 0.30
C ASP A 79 -1.50 16.35 -0.61
N ILE A 80 -1.61 16.53 -1.93
CA ILE A 80 -0.97 15.66 -2.93
C ILE A 80 0.56 15.75 -2.83
N ASP A 81 1.10 16.94 -2.58
CA ASP A 81 2.54 17.13 -2.41
C ASP A 81 3.07 16.43 -1.16
N VAL A 82 2.31 16.50 -0.05
CA VAL A 82 2.62 15.75 1.18
C VAL A 82 2.60 14.24 0.91
N ILE A 83 1.57 13.73 0.24
CA ILE A 83 1.48 12.30 -0.13
C ILE A 83 2.64 11.87 -1.03
N SER A 84 3.03 12.71 -2.00
CA SER A 84 4.13 12.44 -2.93
C SER A 84 5.47 12.34 -2.19
N LYS A 85 5.78 13.30 -1.31
CA LYS A 85 6.99 13.28 -0.47
C LYS A 85 7.02 12.06 0.46
N LEU A 86 5.89 11.70 1.06
CA LEU A 86 5.77 10.50 1.88
C LEU A 86 6.01 9.21 1.08
N SER A 87 5.50 9.15 -0.16
CA SER A 87 5.67 7.98 -1.04
C SER A 87 7.14 7.79 -1.43
N GLU A 88 7.84 8.87 -1.75
CA GLU A 88 9.29 8.84 -2.04
C GLU A 88 10.10 8.32 -0.85
N GLN A 89 9.75 8.76 0.37
CA GLN A 89 10.39 8.25 1.60
C GLN A 89 10.12 6.75 1.80
N ILE A 90 8.91 6.26 1.49
CA ILE A 90 8.60 4.82 1.59
C ILE A 90 9.43 4.00 0.60
N SER A 91 9.66 4.49 -0.62
CA SER A 91 10.53 3.81 -1.60
C SER A 91 11.96 3.66 -1.09
N VAL A 92 12.54 4.71 -0.51
CA VAL A 92 13.89 4.66 0.10
C VAL A 92 13.93 3.70 1.30
N ILE A 93 12.86 3.66 2.08
CA ILE A 93 12.70 2.77 3.23
C ILE A 93 12.59 1.30 2.80
N ASN A 94 11.92 1.02 1.69
CA ASN A 94 11.80 -0.34 1.17
C ASN A 94 13.14 -0.92 0.67
N GLU A 95 14.09 -0.05 0.33
CA GLU A 95 15.42 -0.40 -0.18
C GLU A 95 16.51 -0.39 0.91
N SER A 96 16.21 0.05 2.13
CA SER A 96 17.18 0.20 3.22
C SER A 96 16.92 -0.73 4.41
N ASP A 97 18.00 -1.25 5.00
CA ASP A 97 17.95 -2.00 6.26
C ASP A 97 17.66 -1.04 7.43
N ILE A 98 16.38 -0.91 7.77
CA ILE A 98 15.97 -0.09 8.91
C ILE A 98 16.01 -0.93 10.17
N PHE A 99 16.71 -0.42 11.17
CA PHE A 99 16.73 -0.99 12.51
C PHE A 99 15.30 -1.10 13.07
N PRO A 100 14.88 -2.28 13.60
CA PRO A 100 13.52 -2.51 14.09
C PRO A 100 12.99 -1.44 15.05
N GLU A 101 13.89 -0.84 15.84
CA GLU A 101 13.59 0.19 16.82
C GLU A 101 13.07 1.49 16.18
N ARG A 102 13.49 1.80 14.95
CA ARG A 102 13.09 3.01 14.21
C ARG A 102 11.83 2.84 13.38
N GLU A 103 11.35 1.61 13.16
CA GLU A 103 10.15 1.37 12.36
C GLU A 103 8.91 2.07 12.94
N ASN A 104 8.79 2.09 14.27
CA ASN A 104 7.64 2.70 14.94
C ASN A 104 7.66 4.23 14.81
N GLU A 105 8.85 4.83 14.87
CA GLU A 105 9.03 6.26 14.65
C GLU A 105 8.63 6.65 13.23
N VAL A 106 9.13 5.91 12.22
CA VAL A 106 8.75 6.09 10.81
C VAL A 106 7.23 6.06 10.64
N ILE A 107 6.57 5.01 11.14
CA ILE A 107 5.12 4.86 11.00
C ILE A 107 4.37 5.98 11.72
N SER A 108 4.84 6.43 12.89
CA SER A 108 4.23 7.54 13.61
C SER A 108 4.32 8.87 12.84
N VAL A 109 5.43 9.11 12.14
CA VAL A 109 5.61 10.31 11.31
C VAL A 109 4.66 10.27 10.11
N ILE A 110 4.56 9.12 9.44
CA ILE A 110 3.61 8.91 8.35
C ILE A 110 2.17 9.15 8.83
N ASP A 111 1.77 8.53 9.95
CA ASP A 111 0.44 8.70 10.53
C ASP A 111 0.13 10.17 10.85
N ARG A 112 1.09 10.90 11.43
CA ARG A 112 0.92 12.31 11.76
C ARG A 112 0.70 13.15 10.49
N LEU A 113 1.51 12.94 9.46
CA LEU A 113 1.43 13.70 8.21
C LEU A 113 0.13 13.41 7.46
N ILE A 114 -0.30 12.15 7.38
CA ILE A 114 -1.59 11.78 6.78
C ILE A 114 -2.75 12.46 7.54
N ARG A 115 -2.73 12.44 8.87
CA ARG A 115 -3.78 13.10 9.67
C ARG A 115 -3.83 14.61 9.47
N GLN A 116 -2.68 15.26 9.33
CA GLN A 116 -2.59 16.70 9.04
C GLN A 116 -3.14 17.02 7.64
N ALA A 117 -2.83 16.22 6.62
CA ALA A 117 -3.37 16.39 5.27
C ALA A 117 -4.89 16.13 5.23
N CYS A 118 -5.40 15.27 6.11
CA CYS A 118 -6.83 15.01 6.24
C CYS A 118 -7.54 15.97 7.22
N ASN A 119 -6.96 17.12 7.57
CA ASN A 119 -7.51 18.05 8.58
C ASN A 119 -8.99 18.37 8.32
N MET A 120 -9.84 17.65 9.04
CA MET A 120 -11.27 17.87 9.27
C MET A 120 -11.47 18.20 10.75
#